data_AF-A0A4C1SFR5-F1
#
_entry.id   AF-A0A4C1SFR5-F1
#
_cell.length_a   1.000
_cell.length_b   1.000
_cell.length_c   1.000
_cell.angle_alpha   90.00
_cell.angle_beta   90.00
_cell.angle_gamma   90.00
#
_symmetry.space_group_name_H-M   'P 1'
#
loop_
_entity.id
_entity.type
_entity.pdbx_description
1 polymer ?
#
loop_
_entity_poly.entity_id
_entity_poly.type
_entity_poly.pdbx_seq_one_letter_code
_entity_poly.pdbx_strand_id
1 'polypeptide(L)'
;MPIGDLSEEAQEKRNKDYRHFRKHNTRKISRYITNEDLFNILLCTFDPYISSLRQKWNCTPMKLNKDAKQLLRDEQKTYSDEIFTK
;
A
#
# COMPACT_ATOMS: atom_id res chain seq x y z
N MET A 1 -4.07 11.73 -8.54
CA MET A 1 -3.53 10.54 -7.86
C MET A 1 -2.07 10.81 -7.56
N PRO A 2 -1.59 10.66 -6.31
CA PRO A 2 -0.22 10.97 -5.97
C PRO A 2 0.74 9.94 -6.59
N ILE A 3 1.93 10.38 -6.99
CA ILE A 3 2.89 9.56 -7.74
C ILE A 3 3.31 8.31 -6.95
N GLY A 4 3.44 8.42 -5.63
CA GLY A 4 3.83 7.30 -4.77
C GLY A 4 2.85 6.13 -4.76
N ASP A 5 1.55 6.37 -4.96
CA ASP A 5 0.53 5.32 -4.98
C ASP A 5 0.60 4.46 -6.26
N LEU A 6 1.28 4.96 -7.30
CA LEU A 6 1.53 4.27 -8.56
C LEU A 6 2.88 3.53 -8.60
N SER A 7 3.59 3.50 -7.47
CA SER A 7 4.93 2.91 -7.39
C SER A 7 4.92 1.37 -7.46
N GLU A 8 5.96 0.79 -8.06
CA GLU A 8 6.21 -0.66 -8.10
C GLU A 8 6.41 -1.26 -6.69
N GLU A 9 6.86 -0.46 -5.73
CA GLU A 9 7.12 -0.89 -4.35
C GLU A 9 5.88 -1.51 -3.69
N ALA A 10 4.68 -1.04 -4.04
CA ALA A 10 3.43 -1.60 -3.53
C ALA A 10 3.26 -3.06 -3.99
N GLN A 11 3.58 -3.36 -5.25
CA GLN A 11 3.51 -4.70 -5.82
C GLN A 11 4.59 -5.61 -5.25
N GLU A 12 5.83 -5.11 -5.06
CA GLU A 12 6.90 -5.89 -4.44
C GLU A 12 6.58 -6.31 -3.01
N LYS A 13 5.98 -5.41 -2.22
CA LYS A 13 5.54 -5.72 -0.86
C LYS A 13 4.52 -6.87 -0.88
N ARG A 14 3.57 -6.86 -1.81
CA ARG A 14 2.60 -7.96 -1.95
C ARG A 14 3.25 -9.27 -2.38
N ASN A 15 4.30 -9.22 -3.21
CA ASN A 15 5.06 -10.43 -3.57
C ASN A 15 5.81 -11.03 -2.36
N LYS A 16 6.28 -10.19 -1.41
CA LYS A 16 6.85 -10.67 -0.15
C LYS A 16 5.79 -11.38 0.70
N ASP A 17 4.62 -10.77 0.85
CA ASP A 17 3.48 -11.38 1.56
C ASP A 17 3.06 -12.71 0.93
N TYR A 18 2.99 -12.78 -0.40
CA TYR A 18 2.67 -13.99 -1.15
C TYR A 18 3.62 -15.15 -0.80
N ARG A 19 4.94 -14.89 -0.81
CA ARG A 19 5.95 -15.91 -0.45
C ARG A 19 5.80 -16.35 1.01
N HIS A 20 5.49 -15.42 1.91
CA HIS A 20 5.27 -15.69 3.31
C HIS A 20 4.03 -16.57 3.55
N PHE A 21 2.87 -16.17 3.02
CA PHE A 21 1.62 -16.94 3.16
C PHE A 21 1.74 -18.31 2.52
N ARG A 22 2.39 -18.42 1.36
CA ARG A 22 2.66 -19.71 0.75
C ARG A 22 3.48 -20.60 1.67
N LYS A 23 4.45 -20.08 2.41
CA LYS A 23 5.29 -20.91 3.29
C LYS A 23 4.56 -21.33 4.57
N HIS A 24 3.82 -20.43 5.20
CA HIS A 24 3.33 -20.61 6.57
C HIS A 24 1.83 -20.88 6.71
N ASN A 25 1.01 -20.44 5.76
CA ASN A 25 -0.44 -20.40 5.94
C ASN A 25 -1.20 -21.30 4.95
N THR A 26 -0.50 -22.18 4.22
CA THR A 26 -1.14 -23.08 3.23
C THR A 26 -0.92 -24.54 3.59
N ARG A 27 -1.92 -25.39 3.30
CA ARG A 27 -1.81 -26.84 3.48
C ARG A 27 -0.97 -27.45 2.35
N LYS A 28 0.12 -28.14 2.73
CA LYS A 28 1.10 -28.74 1.80
C LYS A 28 0.71 -30.15 1.32
N ILE A 29 -0.56 -30.32 0.95
CA ILE A 29 -1.12 -31.62 0.56
C ILE A 29 -1.11 -31.77 -0.97
N SER A 30 -1.60 -30.76 -1.69
CA SER A 30 -1.60 -30.72 -3.15
C SER A 30 -1.42 -29.29 -3.64
N ARG A 31 -1.00 -29.13 -4.90
CA ARG A 31 -0.89 -27.80 -5.54
C ARG A 31 -2.23 -27.08 -5.59
N TYR A 32 -3.31 -27.80 -5.86
CA TYR A 32 -4.66 -27.25 -5.91
C TYR A 32 -5.05 -26.64 -4.55
N ILE A 33 -4.95 -27.42 -3.48
CA ILE A 33 -5.30 -26.98 -2.12
C ILE A 33 -4.38 -25.84 -1.66
N THR A 34 -3.09 -25.90 -2.00
CA THR A 34 -2.14 -24.82 -1.68
C THR A 34 -2.56 -23.50 -2.32
N ASN A 35 -2.99 -23.53 -3.58
CA ASN A 35 -3.41 -22.33 -4.30
C ASN A 35 -4.73 -21.80 -3.75
N GLU A 36 -5.69 -22.68 -3.45
CA GLU A 36 -6.97 -22.32 -2.83
C GLU A 36 -6.75 -21.59 -1.49
N ASP A 37 -5.97 -22.18 -0.59
CA ASP A 37 -5.65 -21.57 0.71
C ASP A 37 -4.97 -20.20 0.53
N LEU A 38 -4.03 -20.12 -0.42
CA LEU A 38 -3.30 -18.90 -0.71
C LEU A 38 -4.22 -17.79 -1.24
N PHE A 39 -5.13 -18.10 -2.16
CA PHE A 39 -6.13 -17.16 -2.65
C PHE A 39 -7.05 -16.67 -1.53
N ASN A 40 -7.57 -17.58 -0.71
CA ASN A 40 -8.47 -17.24 0.39
C ASN A 40 -7.81 -16.27 1.39
N ILE A 41 -6.57 -16.51 1.77
CA ILE A 41 -5.83 -15.62 2.68
C ILE A 41 -5.58 -14.26 2.04
N LEU A 42 -5.18 -14.24 0.77
CA LEU A 42 -4.94 -12.99 0.06
C LEU A 42 -6.22 -12.16 -0.01
N LEU A 43 -7.37 -12.77 -0.31
CA LEU A 43 -8.68 -12.11 -0.31
C LEU A 43 -9.02 -11.50 1.06
N CYS A 44 -8.83 -12.24 2.14
CA CYS A 44 -9.03 -11.71 3.50
C CYS A 44 -8.11 -10.51 3.81
N THR A 45 -6.89 -10.48 3.25
CA THR A 45 -5.99 -9.32 3.42
C THR A 45 -6.33 -8.13 2.53
N PHE A 46 -7.08 -8.34 1.45
CA PHE A 46 -7.52 -7.27 0.55
C PHE A 46 -8.85 -6.65 0.96
N ASP A 47 -9.63 -7.33 1.80
CA ASP A 47 -10.90 -6.85 2.30
C ASP A 47 -10.74 -5.49 3.04
N PRO A 48 -11.36 -4.39 2.55
CA PRO A 48 -11.26 -3.07 3.16
C PRO A 48 -11.87 -3.01 4.56
N TYR A 49 -12.95 -3.75 4.80
CA TYR A 49 -13.64 -3.80 6.08
C TYR A 49 -12.76 -4.50 7.12
N ILE A 50 -12.24 -5.69 6.81
CA ILE A 50 -11.30 -6.40 7.69
C ILE A 50 -10.03 -5.57 7.92
N SER A 51 -9.53 -4.91 6.87
CA SER A 51 -8.35 -4.04 6.97
C SER A 51 -8.57 -2.83 7.86
N SER A 52 -9.80 -2.29 7.91
CA SER A 52 -10.15 -1.18 8.79
C SER A 52 -10.15 -1.56 10.28
N LEU A 53 -10.51 -2.82 10.58
CA LEU A 53 -10.57 -3.36 11.93
C LEU A 53 -9.20 -3.83 12.46
N ARG A 54 -8.23 -4.07 11.58
CA ARG A 54 -6.88 -4.52 11.96
C ARG A 54 -6.13 -3.42 12.72
N GLN A 55 -5.42 -3.83 13.77
CA GLN A 55 -4.50 -2.96 14.51
C GLN A 55 -3.40 -2.42 13.59
N LYS A 56 -3.33 -1.10 13.45
CA LYS A 56 -2.28 -0.43 12.68
C LYS A 56 -1.11 -0.09 13.59
N TRP A 57 0.09 -0.34 13.09
CA TRP A 57 1.33 0.03 13.76
C TRP A 57 1.71 1.43 13.30
N ASN A 58 1.89 2.35 14.24
CA ASN A 58 2.28 3.71 13.91
C ASN A 58 3.79 3.74 13.67
N CYS A 59 4.19 4.00 12.42
CA CYS A 59 5.57 4.37 12.11
C CYS A 59 5.70 5.89 12.23
N THR A 60 6.70 6.35 12.97
CA THR A 60 7.01 7.78 13.03
C THR A 60 7.53 8.24 11.67
N PRO A 61 6.92 9.24 11.02
CA PRO A 61 7.36 9.70 9.71
C PRO A 61 8.74 10.35 9.83
N MET A 62 9.61 10.08 8.84
CA MET A 62 10.89 10.76 8.74
C MET A 62 10.67 12.24 8.37
N LYS A 63 11.44 13.14 8.98
CA LYS A 63 11.33 14.58 8.71
C LYS A 63 11.84 14.89 7.29
N LEU A 64 10.97 15.48 6.47
CA LEU A 64 11.34 15.94 5.13
C LEU A 64 12.25 17.18 5.18
N ASN A 65 13.17 17.30 4.22
CA ASN A 65 14.05 18.47 4.06
C ASN A 65 13.24 19.78 3.87
N LYS A 66 13.79 20.91 4.32
CA LYS A 66 13.15 22.23 4.27
C LYS A 66 12.82 22.65 2.83
N ASP A 67 13.75 22.43 1.90
CA ASP A 67 13.59 22.82 0.50
C ASP A 67 12.47 22.02 -0.19
N ALA A 68 12.44 20.70 0.03
CA ALA A 68 11.39 19.84 -0.48
C ALA A 68 10.00 20.22 0.07
N LYS A 69 9.91 20.62 1.35
CA LYS A 69 8.65 21.14 1.91
C LYS A 69 8.23 22.46 1.27
N GLN A 70 9.18 23.27 0.84
CA GLN A 70 8.90 24.56 0.21
C GLN A 70 8.33 24.35 -1.19
N LEU A 71 8.96 23.50 -2.00
CA LEU A 71 8.47 23.13 -3.34
C LEU A 71 7.03 22.61 -3.31
N LEU A 72 6.70 21.70 -2.38
CA LEU A 72 5.33 21.16 -2.25
C LEU A 72 4.29 22.24 -1.90
N ARG A 73 4.67 23.27 -1.13
CA ARG A 73 3.77 24.38 -0.80
C ARG A 73 3.56 25.30 -2.00
N ASP A 74 4.61 25.54 -2.76
CA ASP A 74 4.57 26.45 -3.90
C ASP A 74 3.75 25.83 -5.04
N GLU A 75 3.87 24.52 -5.29
CA GLU A 75 2.98 23.80 -6.23
C GLU A 75 1.50 23.93 -5.86
N GLN A 76 1.15 23.77 -4.58
CA GLN A 76 -0.25 23.89 -4.13
C GLN A 76 -0.84 25.28 -4.39
N LYS A 77 -0.03 26.35 -4.27
CA LYS A 77 -0.47 27.72 -4.57
C LYS A 77 -0.74 27.91 -6.06
N THR A 78 0.14 27.41 -6.92
CA THR A 78 -0.04 27.50 -8.37
C THR A 78 -1.36 26.84 -8.81
N TYR A 79 -1.69 25.66 -8.28
CA TYR A 79 -2.97 25.01 -8.56
C TYR A 79 -4.18 25.80 -8.05
N SER A 80 -4.10 26.41 -6.86
CA SER A 80 -5.21 27.24 -6.36
C SER A 80 -5.42 28.49 -7.20
N ASP A 81 -4.34 29.12 -7.65
CA ASP A 81 -4.41 30.34 -8.46
C ASP A 81 -4.98 30.03 -9.85
N GLU A 82 -4.57 28.92 -10.48
CA GLU A 82 -5.13 28.46 -11.76
C GLU A 82 -6.62 28.11 -11.70
N ILE A 83 -7.10 27.57 -10.56
CA ILE A 83 -8.52 27.27 -10.34
C ILE A 83 -9.34 28.56 -10.18
N PHE A 84 -8.77 29.61 -9.60
CA PHE A 84 -9.48 30.87 -9.33
C PHE A 84 -9.42 31.90 -10.48
N THR A 85 -8.52 31.69 -11.45
CA THR A 85 -8.35 32.58 -12.63
C THR A 85 -9.19 32.11 -13.84
N LYS A 86 -9.86 30.96 -13.75
CA LYS A 86 -10.85 30.45 -14.72
C LYS A 86 -12.26 30.62 -14.18
#